data_AF-A0A1C6JM42-F1
#
_entry.id   AF-A0A1C6JM42-F1
#
_cell.length_a   1.000
_cell.length_b   1.000
_cell.length_c   1.000
_cell.angle_alpha   90.00
_cell.angle_beta   90.00
_cell.angle_gamma   90.00
#
_symmetry.space_group_name_H-M   'P 1'
#
loop_
_entity.id
_entity.type
_entity.pdbx_description
1 polymer ?
#
loop_
_entity_poly.entity_id
_entity_poly.type
_entity_poly.pdbx_seq_one_letter_code
_entity_poly.pdbx_strand_id
1 'polypeptide(L)'
;MIAKCYIMFYYYEKEGGILASDRGDLPWPKAEPAPGAPIWYLIEGDPVLGRGSFRVSHPGQLKAPHGLEVLDASRLPDVPLDATLSAALEAGRLTAVNIGRPGWESVLSQACGGGKKRVNILAIGDVGSTLLTGLKLLGGDVIGSIGICDLSDQITARWEFEMGQISLPWEYDAFPEVHVVRPEELFDCDVFVFVASRGIPPVGSQVKDVRMYQFENNAKIVKQYARMAREQGFHGLWCAVSDPVDPLAKTAYLESNRDENGAWDGRGLRPEQVQGFGLGVMNARAAYFAKRDSRFASFLTGGRSFGPHGTGLTIANSIEHYDEELSQELTHLTVTANLKMREIGFKPYVAPALSSGALSLLLTLRGEWHCGSVFLDGVYMGVKNRYTPAGIETELLPRIPDPLFGHIRAAAEHLKEIL
;
A
#
# COMPACT_ATOMS: atom_id res chain seq x y z
N MET A 1 2.84 -41.84 -14.46
CA MET A 1 2.13 -40.91 -15.35
C MET A 1 1.08 -40.19 -14.52
N ILE A 2 1.39 -38.98 -14.04
CA ILE A 2 0.40 -38.13 -13.37
C ILE A 2 -0.41 -37.49 -14.50
N ALA A 3 -1.73 -37.71 -14.51
CA ALA A 3 -2.61 -37.06 -15.46
C ALA A 3 -2.47 -35.54 -15.27
N LYS A 4 -1.93 -34.83 -16.27
CA LYS A 4 -2.01 -33.37 -16.32
C LYS A 4 -3.49 -33.03 -16.41
N CYS A 5 -4.08 -32.56 -15.32
CA CYS A 5 -5.41 -31.94 -15.35
C CYS A 5 -5.29 -30.73 -16.28
N TYR A 6 -5.85 -30.81 -17.48
CA TYR A 6 -5.96 -29.66 -18.37
C TYR A 6 -7.02 -28.74 -17.77
N ILE A 7 -6.58 -27.60 -17.22
CA ILE A 7 -7.49 -26.52 -16.85
C ILE A 7 -7.97 -25.90 -18.15
N MET A 8 -9.28 -25.91 -18.38
CA MET A 8 -9.90 -25.25 -19.53
C MET A 8 -10.37 -23.86 -19.08
N PHE A 9 -9.94 -22.82 -19.79
CA PHE A 9 -10.36 -21.45 -19.54
C PHE A 9 -11.49 -21.05 -20.48
N TYR A 10 -12.38 -20.23 -19.96
CA TYR A 10 -13.53 -19.68 -20.65
C TYR A 10 -13.48 -18.16 -20.56
N TYR A 11 -13.90 -17.53 -21.65
CA TYR A 11 -13.87 -16.08 -21.81
C TYR A 11 -15.26 -15.52 -21.95
N TYR A 12 -15.48 -14.40 -21.29
CA TYR A 12 -16.76 -13.72 -21.24
C TYR A 12 -16.59 -12.22 -21.41
N GLU A 13 -17.66 -11.53 -21.77
CA GLU A 13 -17.69 -10.07 -21.85
C GLU A 13 -18.62 -9.50 -20.78
N LYS A 14 -18.16 -8.44 -20.12
CA LYS A 14 -18.97 -7.63 -19.21
C LYS A 14 -18.50 -6.18 -19.24
N GLU A 15 -19.43 -5.25 -19.50
CA GLU A 15 -19.15 -3.80 -19.50
C GLU A 15 -17.96 -3.41 -20.40
N GLY A 16 -17.79 -4.10 -21.52
CA GLY A 16 -16.66 -3.91 -22.45
C GLY A 16 -15.33 -4.50 -22.00
N GLY A 17 -15.26 -5.12 -20.82
CA GLY A 17 -14.10 -5.85 -20.32
C GLY A 17 -14.14 -7.34 -20.64
N ILE A 18 -12.97 -7.95 -20.85
CA ILE A 18 -12.81 -9.40 -21.07
C ILE A 18 -12.58 -10.10 -19.74
N LEU A 19 -13.52 -10.94 -19.36
CA LEU A 19 -13.42 -11.78 -18.17
C LEU A 19 -12.85 -13.14 -18.55
N ALA A 20 -12.06 -13.73 -17.66
CA ALA A 20 -11.56 -15.10 -17.78
C ALA A 20 -11.88 -15.90 -16.51
N SER A 21 -12.21 -17.18 -16.67
CA SER A 21 -12.45 -18.10 -15.56
C SER A 21 -12.22 -19.55 -16.01
N ASP A 22 -11.93 -20.44 -15.07
CA ASP A 22 -11.96 -21.90 -15.28
C ASP A 22 -13.38 -22.50 -15.19
N ARG A 23 -14.39 -21.66 -14.93
CA ARG A 23 -15.81 -22.03 -14.93
C ARG A 23 -16.44 -21.74 -16.28
N GLY A 24 -17.10 -22.75 -16.85
CA GLY A 24 -17.76 -22.70 -18.17
C GLY A 24 -19.24 -22.31 -18.14
N ASP A 25 -19.81 -22.11 -16.95
CA ASP A 25 -21.23 -21.97 -16.67
C ASP A 25 -21.62 -20.58 -16.14
N LEU A 26 -20.75 -19.58 -16.33
CA LEU A 26 -21.00 -18.23 -15.85
C LEU A 26 -22.07 -17.52 -16.70
N PRO A 27 -22.89 -16.62 -16.10
CA PRO A 27 -24.09 -16.07 -16.74
C PRO A 27 -23.81 -14.99 -17.79
N TRP A 28 -22.54 -14.70 -18.08
CA TRP A 28 -22.13 -13.64 -19.01
C TRP A 28 -22.04 -14.16 -20.45
N PRO A 29 -22.23 -13.29 -21.46
CA PRO A 29 -22.00 -13.65 -22.85
C PRO A 29 -20.57 -14.17 -23.05
N LYS A 30 -20.41 -15.23 -23.82
CA LYS A 30 -19.09 -15.72 -24.23
C LYS A 30 -18.41 -14.68 -25.12
N ALA A 31 -17.10 -14.56 -24.98
CA ALA A 31 -16.29 -13.61 -25.73
C ALA A 31 -15.09 -14.28 -26.37
N GLU A 32 -14.58 -13.66 -27.44
CA GLU A 32 -13.26 -13.95 -27.98
C GLU A 32 -12.31 -12.80 -27.57
N PRO A 33 -11.28 -13.06 -26.76
CA PRO A 33 -10.36 -12.02 -26.31
C PRO A 33 -9.62 -11.41 -27.48
N ALA A 34 -9.73 -10.09 -27.65
CA ALA A 34 -8.92 -9.38 -28.63
C ALA A 34 -7.42 -9.45 -28.22
N PRO A 35 -6.49 -9.69 -29.18
CA PRO A 35 -5.07 -9.63 -28.89
C PRO A 35 -4.71 -8.27 -28.28
N GLY A 36 -3.99 -8.26 -27.16
CA GLY A 36 -3.59 -7.01 -26.53
C GLY A 36 -4.59 -6.43 -25.51
N ALA A 37 -5.80 -6.99 -25.38
CA ALA A 37 -6.77 -6.51 -24.39
C ALA A 37 -6.32 -6.83 -22.95
N PRO A 38 -6.64 -5.96 -21.97
CA PRO A 38 -6.62 -6.34 -20.56
C PRO A 38 -7.60 -7.50 -20.29
N ILE A 39 -7.23 -8.38 -19.37
CA ILE A 39 -8.04 -9.52 -18.96
C ILE A 39 -8.23 -9.49 -17.45
N TRP A 40 -9.49 -9.61 -17.02
CA TRP A 40 -9.85 -9.74 -15.62
C TRP A 40 -10.18 -11.21 -15.32
N TYR A 41 -9.25 -11.90 -14.67
CA TYR A 41 -9.45 -13.27 -14.22
C TYR A 41 -10.24 -13.31 -12.92
N LEU A 42 -11.34 -14.05 -12.92
CA LEU A 42 -12.24 -14.16 -11.79
C LEU A 42 -11.73 -15.21 -10.80
N ILE A 43 -11.45 -14.79 -9.57
CA ILE A 43 -11.06 -15.66 -8.46
C ILE A 43 -12.13 -15.66 -7.38
N GLU A 44 -12.24 -16.77 -6.66
CA GLU A 44 -13.06 -16.87 -5.44
C GLU A 44 -12.21 -16.53 -4.22
N GLY A 45 -12.83 -15.89 -3.22
CA GLY A 45 -12.15 -15.44 -2.03
C GLY A 45 -13.11 -14.92 -0.97
N ASP A 46 -12.64 -14.87 0.27
CA ASP A 46 -13.40 -14.22 1.35
C ASP A 46 -13.60 -12.73 1.02
N PRO A 47 -14.83 -12.18 1.15
CA PRO A 47 -15.12 -10.79 0.79
C PRO A 47 -14.46 -9.76 1.71
N VAL A 48 -14.11 -10.15 2.93
CA VAL A 48 -13.55 -9.28 3.97
C VAL A 48 -12.03 -9.44 4.03
N LEU A 49 -11.55 -10.68 4.09
CA LEU A 49 -10.15 -11.05 4.37
C LEU A 49 -9.34 -11.37 3.10
N GLY A 50 -10.00 -11.59 1.97
CA GLY A 50 -9.37 -11.80 0.68
C GLY A 50 -8.93 -10.50 0.02
N ARG A 51 -7.87 -10.57 -0.79
CA ARG A 51 -7.49 -9.47 -1.70
C ARG A 51 -8.67 -9.14 -2.64
N GLY A 52 -8.86 -7.85 -2.95
CA GLY A 52 -9.95 -7.40 -3.81
C GLY A 52 -9.62 -7.56 -5.29
N SER A 53 -8.63 -6.82 -5.77
CA SER A 53 -8.06 -6.99 -7.11
C SER A 53 -6.56 -6.74 -7.14
N PHE A 54 -5.84 -7.38 -8.06
CA PHE A 54 -4.38 -7.23 -8.16
C PHE A 54 -3.82 -7.66 -9.51
N ARG A 55 -2.63 -7.15 -9.83
CA ARG A 55 -1.88 -7.58 -11.02
C ARG A 55 -1.29 -8.97 -10.78
N VAL A 56 -1.58 -9.90 -11.68
CA VAL A 56 -1.01 -11.25 -11.64
C VAL A 56 0.40 -11.22 -12.20
N SER A 57 1.36 -11.77 -11.45
CA SER A 57 2.76 -11.90 -11.86
C SER A 57 3.22 -13.36 -12.00
N HIS A 58 2.41 -14.31 -11.50
CA HIS A 58 2.66 -15.75 -11.66
C HIS A 58 1.35 -16.52 -11.73
N PRO A 59 1.21 -17.54 -12.62
CA PRO A 59 -0.03 -18.28 -12.79
C PRO A 59 -0.59 -18.90 -11.51
N GLY A 60 0.30 -19.38 -10.64
CA GLY A 60 -0.08 -19.97 -9.35
C GLY A 60 -0.86 -19.03 -8.43
N GLN A 61 -0.74 -17.71 -8.59
CA GLN A 61 -1.55 -16.74 -7.84
C GLN A 61 -3.04 -16.83 -8.20
N LEU A 62 -3.42 -17.39 -9.35
CA LEU A 62 -4.84 -17.61 -9.69
C LEU A 62 -5.47 -18.73 -8.85
N LYS A 63 -4.66 -19.64 -8.30
CA LYS A 63 -5.11 -20.76 -7.44
C LYS A 63 -4.82 -20.55 -5.96
N ALA A 64 -3.78 -19.78 -5.63
CA ALA A 64 -3.45 -19.38 -4.25
C ALA A 64 -3.35 -17.83 -4.15
N PRO A 65 -4.47 -17.09 -4.31
CA PRO A 65 -4.44 -15.64 -4.50
C PRO A 65 -4.23 -14.78 -3.25
N HIS A 66 -4.47 -15.31 -2.04
CA HIS A 66 -4.70 -14.47 -0.86
C HIS A 66 -3.62 -14.52 0.21
N GLY A 67 -2.99 -15.68 0.42
CA GLY A 67 -2.00 -15.90 1.47
C GLY A 67 -0.65 -15.25 1.19
N LEU A 68 0.29 -15.41 2.13
CA LEU A 68 1.64 -14.86 2.04
C LEU A 68 2.51 -15.57 1.00
N GLU A 69 2.10 -16.77 0.57
CA GLU A 69 2.74 -17.57 -0.47
C GLU A 69 2.81 -16.81 -1.80
N VAL A 70 1.96 -15.80 -2.02
CA VAL A 70 2.02 -14.93 -3.21
C VAL A 70 3.32 -14.12 -3.33
N LEU A 71 4.16 -14.10 -2.29
CA LEU A 71 5.48 -13.48 -2.27
C LEU A 71 6.60 -14.45 -2.68
N ASP A 72 6.31 -15.75 -2.81
CA ASP A 72 7.30 -16.81 -3.02
C ASP A 72 6.86 -17.79 -4.13
N ALA A 73 7.54 -17.71 -5.28
CA ALA A 73 7.22 -18.55 -6.43
C ALA A 73 7.35 -20.06 -6.12
N SER A 74 8.28 -20.45 -5.26
CA SER A 74 8.49 -21.86 -4.88
C SER A 74 7.35 -22.45 -4.05
N ARG A 75 6.48 -21.60 -3.50
CA ARG A 75 5.30 -21.99 -2.70
C ARG A 75 3.99 -21.92 -3.49
N LEU A 76 4.02 -21.40 -4.71
CA LEU A 76 2.85 -21.30 -5.57
C LEU A 76 2.61 -22.59 -6.37
N PRO A 77 1.35 -22.99 -6.60
CA PRO A 77 1.04 -24.13 -7.45
C PRO A 77 1.41 -23.85 -8.91
N ASP A 78 1.79 -24.91 -9.62
CA ASP A 78 1.92 -24.85 -11.07
C ASP A 78 0.53 -24.80 -11.72
N VAL A 79 0.32 -23.81 -12.60
CA VAL A 79 -0.96 -23.56 -13.26
C VAL A 79 -0.67 -23.30 -14.74
N PRO A 80 -0.91 -24.28 -15.62
CA PRO A 80 -0.73 -24.06 -17.06
C PRO A 80 -1.80 -23.09 -17.57
N LEU A 81 -1.37 -21.98 -18.14
CA LEU A 81 -2.24 -21.00 -18.81
C LEU A 81 -2.40 -21.37 -20.29
N ASP A 82 -3.51 -20.96 -20.90
CA ASP A 82 -3.60 -20.97 -22.36
C ASP A 82 -2.80 -19.80 -22.97
N ALA A 83 -2.66 -19.78 -24.30
CA ALA A 83 -1.85 -18.77 -24.99
C ALA A 83 -2.31 -17.33 -24.72
N THR A 84 -3.61 -17.12 -24.53
CA THR A 84 -4.19 -15.79 -24.32
C THR A 84 -3.88 -15.27 -22.93
N LEU A 85 -4.08 -16.08 -21.88
CA LEU A 85 -3.72 -15.72 -20.51
C LEU A 85 -2.21 -15.59 -20.33
N SER A 86 -1.42 -16.46 -20.97
CA SER A 86 0.05 -16.33 -20.98
C SER A 86 0.49 -14.99 -21.58
N ALA A 87 -0.06 -14.59 -22.74
CA ALA A 87 0.28 -13.33 -23.37
C ALA A 87 -0.17 -12.11 -22.54
N ALA A 88 -1.32 -12.18 -21.86
CA ALA A 88 -1.78 -11.12 -20.96
C ALA A 88 -0.90 -11.00 -19.70
N LEU A 89 -0.49 -12.13 -19.12
CA LEU A 89 0.43 -12.18 -17.98
C LEU A 89 1.77 -11.54 -18.33
N GLU A 90 2.40 -11.98 -19.42
CA GLU A 90 3.71 -11.47 -19.88
C GLU A 90 3.67 -9.97 -20.18
N ALA A 91 2.56 -9.49 -20.75
CA ALA A 91 2.35 -8.07 -21.01
C ALA A 91 1.94 -7.26 -19.76
N GLY A 92 1.78 -7.89 -18.59
CA GLY A 92 1.34 -7.23 -17.36
C GLY A 92 -0.10 -6.70 -17.42
N ARG A 93 -0.95 -7.31 -18.26
CA ARG A 93 -2.34 -6.95 -18.53
C ARG A 93 -3.36 -7.94 -17.93
N LEU A 94 -2.90 -8.82 -17.04
CA LEU A 94 -3.74 -9.79 -16.34
C LEU A 94 -4.01 -9.32 -14.90
N THR A 95 -5.29 -9.06 -14.60
CA THR A 95 -5.76 -8.65 -13.28
C THR A 95 -6.58 -9.78 -12.67
N ALA A 96 -6.28 -10.22 -11.45
CA ALA A 96 -7.17 -11.09 -10.69
C ALA A 96 -8.22 -10.25 -9.96
N VAL A 97 -9.48 -10.69 -9.97
CA VAL A 97 -10.61 -10.02 -9.32
C VAL A 97 -11.39 -10.98 -8.45
N ASN A 98 -11.50 -10.67 -7.16
CA ASN A 98 -12.29 -11.46 -6.21
C ASN A 98 -13.79 -11.16 -6.38
N ILE A 99 -14.51 -12.11 -6.96
CA ILE A 99 -15.96 -12.01 -7.22
C ILE A 99 -16.82 -12.23 -5.98
N GLY A 100 -16.23 -12.70 -4.87
CA GLY A 100 -16.92 -12.77 -3.58
C GLY A 100 -17.24 -11.40 -3.02
N ARG A 101 -16.54 -10.34 -3.46
CA ARG A 101 -16.71 -8.98 -2.96
C ARG A 101 -17.90 -8.27 -3.60
N PRO A 102 -18.79 -7.64 -2.82
CA PRO A 102 -19.84 -6.77 -3.36
C PRO A 102 -19.27 -5.67 -4.27
N GLY A 103 -19.89 -5.47 -5.43
CA GLY A 103 -19.50 -4.43 -6.39
C GLY A 103 -18.13 -4.66 -7.03
N TRP A 104 -17.70 -5.91 -7.23
CA TRP A 104 -16.47 -6.24 -7.95
C TRP A 104 -16.44 -5.73 -9.39
N GLU A 105 -17.60 -5.54 -10.00
CA GLU A 105 -17.76 -4.98 -11.34
C GLU A 105 -17.09 -3.61 -11.50
N SER A 106 -17.05 -2.81 -10.43
CA SER A 106 -16.39 -1.50 -10.45
C SER A 106 -14.91 -1.55 -10.85
N VAL A 107 -14.24 -2.70 -10.68
CA VAL A 107 -12.85 -2.91 -11.11
C VAL A 107 -12.70 -2.94 -12.64
N LEU A 108 -13.76 -3.32 -13.37
CA LEU A 108 -13.74 -3.38 -14.84
C LEU A 108 -13.74 -1.99 -15.46
N SER A 109 -14.42 -1.05 -14.82
CA SER A 109 -14.56 0.34 -15.27
C SER A 109 -13.52 1.28 -14.66
N GLN A 110 -12.67 0.78 -13.75
CA GLN A 110 -11.61 1.56 -13.12
C GLN A 110 -10.49 1.84 -14.14
N ALA A 111 -10.72 2.85 -14.98
CA ALA A 111 -9.69 3.36 -15.86
C ALA A 111 -8.54 3.90 -15.01
N CYS A 112 -7.31 3.48 -15.32
CA CYS A 112 -6.15 4.21 -14.83
C CYS A 112 -6.09 5.53 -15.54
N GLY A 113 -6.71 6.55 -14.93
CA GLY A 113 -6.67 7.90 -15.43
C GLY A 113 -5.22 8.26 -15.69
N GLY A 114 -4.89 8.55 -16.95
CA GLY A 114 -3.60 9.15 -17.29
C GLY A 114 -3.50 10.55 -16.70
N GLY A 115 -2.28 11.08 -16.65
CA GLY A 115 -2.04 12.45 -16.20
C GLY A 115 -1.83 12.59 -14.70
N LYS A 116 -1.69 13.86 -14.30
CA LYS A 116 -1.29 14.23 -12.94
C LYS A 116 -2.46 14.10 -11.96
N LYS A 117 -2.15 13.70 -10.73
CA LYS A 117 -3.13 13.41 -9.67
C LYS A 117 -3.40 14.62 -8.78
N ARG A 118 -4.64 14.74 -8.32
CA ARG A 118 -5.04 15.65 -7.23
C ARG A 118 -4.77 14.93 -5.91
N VAL A 119 -3.94 15.51 -5.05
CA VAL A 119 -3.53 14.91 -3.78
C VAL A 119 -4.05 15.78 -2.63
N ASN A 120 -4.83 15.24 -1.71
CA ASN A 120 -5.26 15.98 -0.52
C ASN A 120 -4.57 15.43 0.73
N ILE A 121 -4.02 16.32 1.56
CA ILE A 121 -3.30 15.97 2.79
C ILE A 121 -4.10 16.46 3.99
N LEU A 122 -4.39 15.54 4.92
CA LEU A 122 -4.97 15.85 6.22
C LEU A 122 -3.90 15.94 7.29
N ALA A 123 -3.91 17.07 8.02
CA ALA A 123 -3.03 17.50 9.10
C ALA A 123 -1.62 17.92 8.66
N ILE A 124 -1.30 19.20 8.89
CA ILE A 124 -0.06 19.86 8.44
C ILE A 124 0.86 20.16 9.65
N GLY A 125 1.06 19.13 10.49
CA GLY A 125 2.10 19.12 11.54
C GLY A 125 3.50 18.82 11.00
N ASP A 126 4.46 18.44 11.84
CA ASP A 126 5.86 18.18 11.44
C ASP A 126 5.98 17.19 10.25
N VAL A 127 5.25 16.07 10.33
CA VAL A 127 5.27 15.04 9.27
C VAL A 127 4.55 15.56 8.03
N GLY A 128 3.35 16.12 8.18
CA GLY A 128 2.50 16.56 7.06
C GLY A 128 3.14 17.69 6.26
N SER A 129 3.73 18.67 6.94
CA SER A 129 4.44 19.78 6.29
C SER A 129 5.73 19.35 5.58
N THR A 130 6.51 18.45 6.19
CA THR A 130 7.73 17.92 5.56
C THR A 130 7.38 17.06 4.33
N LEU A 131 6.31 16.25 4.44
CA LEU A 131 5.77 15.47 3.32
C LEU A 131 5.29 16.39 2.20
N LEU A 132 4.50 17.43 2.51
CA LEU A 132 4.02 18.44 1.58
C LEU A 132 5.18 19.08 0.81
N THR A 133 6.24 19.48 1.52
CA THR A 133 7.44 20.05 0.91
C THR A 133 8.08 19.08 -0.09
N GLY A 134 8.20 17.79 0.29
CA GLY A 134 8.72 16.75 -0.60
C GLY A 134 7.85 16.52 -1.83
N LEU A 135 6.52 16.50 -1.68
CA LEU A 135 5.58 16.34 -2.80
C LEU A 135 5.60 17.53 -3.76
N LYS A 136 5.63 18.77 -3.25
CA LYS A 136 5.70 19.99 -4.07
C LYS A 136 6.96 20.00 -4.94
N LEU A 137 8.12 19.70 -4.34
CA LEU A 137 9.41 19.80 -5.03
C LEU A 137 9.70 18.62 -5.97
N LEU A 138 9.21 17.42 -5.65
CA LEU A 138 9.59 16.20 -6.36
C LEU A 138 8.44 15.57 -7.16
N GLY A 139 7.23 16.13 -7.11
CA GLY A 139 6.03 15.53 -7.68
C GLY A 139 5.46 16.22 -8.92
N GLY A 140 6.13 17.24 -9.47
CA GLY A 140 5.61 18.03 -10.59
C GLY A 140 5.28 17.24 -11.85
N ASP A 141 5.84 16.05 -12.04
CA ASP A 141 5.57 15.13 -13.15
C ASP A 141 4.28 14.30 -12.96
N VAL A 142 3.85 14.05 -11.72
CA VAL A 142 2.73 13.14 -11.39
C VAL A 142 1.62 13.76 -10.54
N ILE A 143 1.81 14.96 -9.98
CA ILE A 143 0.83 15.65 -9.13
C ILE A 143 0.42 16.97 -9.80
N GLY A 144 -0.88 17.18 -9.95
CA GLY A 144 -1.45 18.37 -10.58
C GLY A 144 -1.69 19.47 -9.55
N SER A 145 -2.17 19.08 -8.37
CA SER A 145 -2.46 19.98 -7.26
C SER A 145 -2.37 19.25 -5.93
N ILE A 146 -2.06 19.99 -4.87
CA ILE A 146 -2.03 19.50 -3.50
C ILE A 146 -3.01 20.31 -2.64
N GLY A 147 -4.10 19.68 -2.21
CA GLY A 147 -5.01 20.23 -1.23
C GLY A 147 -4.50 20.00 0.19
N ILE A 148 -4.57 21.02 1.05
CA ILE A 148 -4.20 20.89 2.47
C ILE A 148 -5.39 21.19 3.39
N CYS A 149 -5.57 20.34 4.39
CA CYS A 149 -6.61 20.48 5.41
C CYS A 149 -6.00 20.26 6.80
N ASP A 150 -6.30 21.15 7.75
CA ASP A 150 -5.91 21.04 9.16
C ASP A 150 -7.06 21.53 10.05
N LEU A 151 -6.98 21.27 11.35
CA LEU A 151 -7.92 21.84 12.33
C LEU A 151 -7.73 23.35 12.49
N SER A 152 -6.53 23.86 12.17
CA SER A 152 -6.20 25.27 12.26
C SER A 152 -6.14 25.93 10.89
N ASP A 153 -7.09 26.82 10.61
CA ASP A 153 -7.10 27.65 9.40
C ASP A 153 -5.85 28.53 9.29
N GLN A 154 -5.25 28.92 10.42
CA GLN A 154 -4.00 29.68 10.43
C GLN A 154 -2.83 28.85 9.92
N ILE A 155 -2.79 27.55 10.24
CA ILE A 155 -1.75 26.64 9.75
C ILE A 155 -1.91 26.45 8.24
N THR A 156 -3.11 26.16 7.76
CA THR A 156 -3.33 25.97 6.31
C THR A 156 -3.11 27.25 5.52
N ALA A 157 -3.58 28.40 5.99
CA ALA A 157 -3.32 29.69 5.35
C ALA A 157 -1.82 30.02 5.29
N ARG A 158 -1.06 29.75 6.36
CA ARG A 158 0.39 29.91 6.35
C ARG A 158 1.05 29.02 5.30
N TRP A 159 0.73 27.71 5.31
CA TRP A 159 1.39 26.76 4.42
C TRP A 159 1.01 26.96 2.95
N GLU A 160 -0.23 27.35 2.66
CA GLU A 160 -0.64 27.74 1.31
C GLU A 160 0.18 28.96 0.84
N PHE A 161 0.22 30.03 1.65
CA PHE A 161 0.98 31.24 1.32
C PHE A 161 2.48 30.99 1.12
N GLU A 162 3.12 30.23 2.00
CA GLU A 162 4.55 29.91 1.92
C GLU A 162 4.85 28.96 0.74
N MET A 163 4.02 27.95 0.50
CA MET A 163 4.21 27.00 -0.62
C MET A 163 3.99 27.64 -1.99
N GLY A 164 3.07 28.60 -2.09
CA GLY A 164 2.84 29.37 -3.32
C GLY A 164 4.03 30.23 -3.75
N GLN A 165 5.00 30.48 -2.85
CA GLN A 165 6.22 31.23 -3.13
C GLN A 165 7.42 30.34 -3.50
N ILE A 166 7.22 29.01 -3.56
CA ILE A 166 8.25 28.06 -3.96
C ILE A 166 8.17 27.82 -5.46
N SER A 167 9.17 28.30 -6.20
CA SER A 167 9.24 28.17 -7.67
C SER A 167 10.68 28.13 -8.16
N LEU A 168 10.87 27.60 -9.36
CA LEU A 168 12.11 27.75 -10.11
C LEU A 168 12.08 29.10 -10.86
N PRO A 169 13.17 29.88 -10.88
CA PRO A 169 13.25 31.06 -11.72
C PRO A 169 12.90 30.69 -13.17
N TRP A 170 11.99 31.46 -13.80
CA TRP A 170 11.54 31.29 -15.19
C TRP A 170 10.66 30.07 -15.47
N GLU A 171 10.43 29.19 -14.49
CA GLU A 171 9.58 27.99 -14.60
C GLU A 171 8.57 27.94 -13.44
N TYR A 172 7.72 28.97 -13.35
CA TYR A 172 6.80 29.18 -12.23
C TYR A 172 5.70 28.12 -12.13
N ASP A 173 5.39 27.41 -13.22
CA ASP A 173 4.39 26.34 -13.26
C ASP A 173 5.00 24.93 -13.10
N ALA A 174 6.29 24.81 -12.76
CA ALA A 174 6.98 23.52 -12.69
C ALA A 174 6.50 22.63 -11.53
N PHE A 175 5.99 23.24 -10.45
CA PHE A 175 5.62 22.54 -9.22
C PHE A 175 4.10 22.56 -8.99
N PRO A 176 3.50 21.51 -8.40
CA PRO A 176 2.05 21.43 -8.19
C PRO A 176 1.50 22.58 -7.34
N GLU A 177 0.36 23.15 -7.71
CA GLU A 177 -0.28 24.21 -6.91
C GLU A 177 -0.75 23.68 -5.55
N VAL A 178 -0.54 24.47 -4.49
CA VAL A 178 -0.99 24.14 -3.13
C VAL A 178 -2.16 25.04 -2.78
N HIS A 179 -3.26 24.47 -2.28
CA HIS A 179 -4.44 25.24 -1.90
C HIS A 179 -5.10 24.65 -0.65
N VAL A 180 -5.86 25.47 0.07
CA VAL A 180 -6.63 25.02 1.24
C VAL A 180 -7.88 24.29 0.78
N VAL A 181 -8.14 23.12 1.36
CA VAL A 181 -9.35 22.31 1.11
C VAL A 181 -10.16 22.23 2.40
N ARG A 182 -11.47 22.40 2.28
CA ARG A 182 -12.38 22.27 3.42
C ARG A 182 -12.59 20.80 3.78
N PRO A 183 -12.89 20.48 5.05
CA PRO A 183 -13.11 19.08 5.45
C PRO A 183 -14.10 18.35 4.54
N GLU A 184 -15.21 18.99 4.14
CA GLU A 184 -16.24 18.44 3.26
C GLU A 184 -15.77 18.08 1.85
N GLU A 185 -14.67 18.68 1.37
CA GLU A 185 -14.11 18.50 0.01
C GLU A 185 -12.88 17.57 0.01
N LEU A 186 -12.54 17.01 1.16
CA LEU A 186 -11.29 16.28 1.35
C LEU A 186 -11.14 15.05 0.43
N PHE A 187 -12.25 14.41 0.04
CA PHE A 187 -12.26 13.28 -0.89
C PHE A 187 -12.56 13.66 -2.35
N ASP A 188 -12.66 14.94 -2.70
CA ASP A 188 -12.60 15.38 -4.11
C ASP A 188 -11.14 15.40 -4.61
N CYS A 189 -10.53 14.23 -4.63
CA CYS A 189 -9.15 14.03 -5.06
C CYS A 189 -8.95 12.63 -5.64
N ASP A 190 -7.77 12.37 -6.19
CA ASP A 190 -7.38 11.02 -6.61
C ASP A 190 -6.64 10.27 -5.50
N VAL A 191 -6.01 11.01 -4.58
CA VAL A 191 -5.15 10.49 -3.53
C VAL A 191 -5.39 11.26 -2.24
N PHE A 192 -5.89 10.58 -1.22
CA PHE A 192 -6.07 11.11 0.12
C PHE A 192 -4.94 10.64 1.05
N VAL A 193 -4.24 11.56 1.70
CA VAL A 193 -3.11 11.29 2.59
C VAL A 193 -3.46 11.63 4.03
N PHE A 194 -3.60 10.58 4.85
CA PHE A 194 -3.92 10.69 6.27
C PHE A 194 -2.65 10.82 7.12
N VAL A 195 -2.38 12.03 7.63
CA VAL A 195 -1.23 12.34 8.51
C VAL A 195 -1.67 12.77 9.93
N ALA A 196 -2.98 12.80 10.18
CA ALA A 196 -3.52 13.19 11.48
C ALA A 196 -3.16 12.20 12.60
N SER A 197 -2.79 12.73 13.76
CA SER A 197 -2.45 11.93 14.93
C SER A 197 -2.75 12.71 16.22
N ARG A 198 -3.29 12.05 17.24
CA ARG A 198 -3.23 12.58 18.60
C ARG A 198 -1.79 12.45 19.09
N GLY A 199 -1.22 13.57 19.57
CA GLY A 199 0.18 13.66 19.96
C GLY A 199 0.66 12.49 20.84
N ILE A 200 1.92 12.09 20.64
CA ILE A 200 2.55 11.04 21.43
C ILE A 200 2.71 11.54 22.87
N PRO A 201 2.37 10.73 23.89
CA PRO A 201 2.70 11.06 25.27
C PRO A 201 4.17 11.45 25.43
N PRO A 202 4.51 12.47 26.25
CA PRO A 202 5.89 12.85 26.51
C PRO A 202 6.74 11.67 27.04
N VAL A 203 8.04 11.74 26.82
CA VAL A 203 9.01 10.79 27.41
C VAL A 203 8.87 10.84 28.93
N GLY A 204 8.62 9.69 29.57
CA GLY A 204 8.37 9.59 31.02
C GLY A 204 6.89 9.42 31.44
N SER A 205 5.94 9.38 30.49
CA SER A 205 4.55 9.06 30.80
C SER A 205 4.37 7.61 31.30
N GLN A 206 3.40 7.35 32.19
CA GLN A 206 3.10 6.00 32.73
C GLN A 206 2.40 5.06 31.73
N VAL A 207 2.39 5.39 30.43
CA VAL A 207 1.75 4.57 29.40
C VAL A 207 2.63 3.35 29.12
N LYS A 208 2.20 2.17 29.59
CA LYS A 208 2.93 0.91 29.44
C LYS A 208 3.04 0.44 27.99
N ASP A 209 2.01 0.68 27.17
CA ASP A 209 2.01 0.36 25.74
C ASP A 209 1.68 1.61 24.92
N VAL A 210 2.74 2.34 24.54
CA VAL A 210 2.63 3.59 23.77
C VAL A 210 1.99 3.33 22.40
N ARG A 211 2.25 2.17 21.78
CA ARG A 211 1.72 1.87 20.44
C ARG A 211 0.23 1.58 20.47
N MET A 212 -0.23 0.77 21.43
CA MET A 212 -1.66 0.54 21.62
C MET A 212 -2.40 1.81 22.02
N TYR A 213 -1.81 2.65 22.88
CA TYR A 213 -2.38 3.95 23.20
C TYR A 213 -2.50 4.87 21.97
N GLN A 214 -1.48 4.92 21.12
CA GLN A 214 -1.54 5.67 19.85
C GLN A 214 -2.62 5.10 18.94
N PHE A 215 -2.69 3.78 18.83
CA PHE A 215 -3.70 3.10 18.02
C PHE A 215 -5.12 3.47 18.44
N GLU A 216 -5.49 3.29 19.71
CA GLU A 216 -6.82 3.57 20.23
C GLU A 216 -7.26 5.02 19.99
N ASN A 217 -6.31 5.96 20.07
CA ASN A 217 -6.59 7.38 19.85
C ASN A 217 -6.70 7.71 18.36
N ASN A 218 -5.79 7.22 17.52
CA ASN A 218 -5.76 7.54 16.10
C ASN A 218 -6.84 6.77 15.33
N ALA A 219 -7.23 5.57 15.78
CA ALA A 219 -8.32 4.78 15.20
C ALA A 219 -9.66 5.53 15.25
N LYS A 220 -9.90 6.32 16.31
CA LYS A 220 -11.11 7.17 16.41
C LYS A 220 -11.15 8.23 15.30
N ILE A 221 -10.01 8.83 14.99
CA ILE A 221 -9.88 9.82 13.92
C ILE A 221 -10.05 9.13 12.56
N VAL A 222 -9.32 8.02 12.33
CA VAL A 222 -9.41 7.25 11.08
C VAL A 222 -10.84 6.81 10.79
N LYS A 223 -11.57 6.33 11.81
CA LYS A 223 -12.97 5.90 11.68
C LYS A 223 -13.88 7.00 11.11
N GLN A 224 -13.71 8.25 11.54
CA GLN A 224 -14.49 9.38 11.04
C GLN A 224 -14.25 9.56 9.53
N TYR A 225 -12.98 9.67 9.13
CA TYR A 225 -12.65 9.92 7.73
C TYR A 225 -12.92 8.69 6.83
N ALA A 226 -12.82 7.48 7.35
CA ALA A 226 -13.15 6.25 6.60
C ALA A 226 -14.64 6.18 6.26
N ARG A 227 -15.51 6.59 7.20
CA ARG A 227 -16.94 6.74 6.96
C ARG A 227 -17.23 7.87 5.98
N MET A 228 -16.53 8.99 6.10
CA MET A 228 -16.65 10.10 5.17
C MET A 228 -16.25 9.71 3.73
N ALA A 229 -15.18 8.94 3.54
CA ALA A 229 -14.80 8.40 2.23
C ALA A 229 -15.92 7.53 1.63
N ARG A 230 -16.56 6.70 2.47
CA ARG A 230 -17.72 5.89 2.05
C ARG A 230 -18.90 6.78 1.65
N GLU A 231 -19.27 7.73 2.50
CA GLU A 231 -20.40 8.65 2.27
C GLU A 231 -20.23 9.48 0.99
N GLN A 232 -18.99 9.85 0.66
CA GLN A 232 -18.66 10.61 -0.56
C GLN A 232 -18.36 9.73 -1.78
N GLY A 233 -18.45 8.39 -1.67
CA GLY A 233 -18.16 7.49 -2.78
C GLY A 233 -16.72 7.59 -3.29
N PHE A 234 -15.75 7.72 -2.39
CA PHE A 234 -14.35 7.91 -2.76
C PHE A 234 -13.76 6.67 -3.46
N HIS A 235 -13.33 6.86 -4.70
CA HIS A 235 -12.74 5.81 -5.55
C HIS A 235 -11.21 5.94 -5.72
N GLY A 236 -10.60 6.95 -5.08
CA GLY A 236 -9.16 7.18 -5.12
C GLY A 236 -8.35 6.29 -4.17
N LEU A 237 -7.06 6.64 -4.03
CA LEU A 237 -6.11 5.98 -3.13
C LEU A 237 -6.17 6.60 -1.73
N TRP A 238 -6.35 5.78 -0.70
CA TRP A 238 -6.27 6.14 0.69
C TRP A 238 -4.90 5.76 1.28
N CYS A 239 -4.13 6.76 1.67
CA CYS A 239 -2.76 6.60 2.15
C CYS A 239 -2.66 6.85 3.65
N ALA A 240 -2.41 5.81 4.44
CA ALA A 240 -2.14 5.93 5.87
C ALA A 240 -0.65 6.22 6.11
N VAL A 241 -0.32 7.40 6.66
CA VAL A 241 1.05 7.78 7.05
C VAL A 241 1.23 7.78 8.56
N SER A 242 0.16 8.04 9.31
CA SER A 242 0.17 8.09 10.78
C SER A 242 0.46 6.74 11.44
N ASP A 243 1.12 6.78 12.59
CA ASP A 243 1.38 5.58 13.40
C ASP A 243 0.19 5.16 14.28
N PRO A 244 -0.02 3.85 14.52
CA PRO A 244 0.65 2.74 13.83
C PRO A 244 0.04 2.51 12.44
N VAL A 245 0.89 2.58 11.41
CA VAL A 245 0.47 2.64 10.00
C VAL A 245 -0.40 1.45 9.59
N ASP A 246 0.04 0.23 9.85
CA ASP A 246 -0.61 -0.98 9.35
C ASP A 246 -2.00 -1.22 10.01
N PRO A 247 -2.15 -1.11 11.34
CA PRO A 247 -3.46 -1.17 11.98
C PRO A 247 -4.39 -0.02 11.56
N LEU A 248 -3.87 1.20 11.37
CA LEU A 248 -4.72 2.31 10.91
C LEU A 248 -5.21 2.10 9.47
N ALA A 249 -4.40 1.51 8.59
CA ALA A 249 -4.85 1.08 7.26
C ALA A 249 -5.97 0.03 7.35
N LYS A 250 -5.81 -1.01 8.19
CA LYS A 250 -6.87 -2.02 8.41
C LYS A 250 -8.14 -1.38 9.02
N THR A 251 -7.99 -0.39 9.90
CA THR A 251 -9.12 0.37 10.48
C THR A 251 -9.88 1.16 9.40
N ALA A 252 -9.17 1.86 8.52
CA ALA A 252 -9.79 2.63 7.42
C ALA A 252 -10.58 1.70 6.48
N TYR A 253 -9.99 0.56 6.14
CA TYR A 253 -10.65 -0.48 5.35
C TYR A 253 -11.92 -0.99 6.04
N LEU A 254 -11.84 -1.46 7.27
CA LEU A 254 -12.99 -2.06 7.95
C LEU A 254 -14.11 -1.05 8.23
N GLU A 255 -13.77 0.15 8.70
CA GLU A 255 -14.78 1.16 9.07
C GLU A 255 -15.47 1.80 7.87
N SER A 256 -14.80 1.93 6.72
CA SER A 256 -15.46 2.39 5.49
C SER A 256 -16.44 1.34 4.92
N ASN A 257 -16.23 0.05 5.22
CA ASN A 257 -17.09 -1.04 4.74
C ASN A 257 -18.17 -1.46 5.75
N ARG A 258 -18.37 -0.69 6.84
CA ARG A 258 -19.45 -0.90 7.80
C ARG A 258 -20.63 0.02 7.48
N ASP A 259 -21.85 -0.51 7.63
CA ASP A 259 -23.09 0.26 7.54
C ASP A 259 -23.37 1.06 8.83
N GLU A 260 -24.52 1.74 8.88
CA GLU A 260 -24.97 2.52 10.03
C GLU A 260 -25.16 1.66 11.31
N ASN A 261 -25.44 0.36 11.14
CA ASN A 261 -25.59 -0.60 12.24
C ASN A 261 -24.26 -1.26 12.64
N GLY A 262 -23.16 -0.95 11.95
CA GLY A 262 -21.84 -1.53 12.17
C GLY A 262 -21.62 -2.88 11.50
N ALA A 263 -22.56 -3.36 10.68
CA ALA A 263 -22.42 -4.60 9.91
C ALA A 263 -21.56 -4.36 8.66
N TRP A 264 -20.69 -5.32 8.31
CA TRP A 264 -19.88 -5.21 7.10
C TRP A 264 -20.73 -5.47 5.86
N ASP A 265 -20.71 -4.56 4.89
CA ASP A 265 -21.50 -4.65 3.66
C ASP A 265 -20.69 -4.45 2.36
N GLY A 266 -19.39 -4.18 2.48
CA GLY A 266 -18.46 -4.11 1.35
C GLY A 266 -18.60 -2.85 0.47
N ARG A 267 -19.42 -1.87 0.85
CA ARG A 267 -19.70 -0.66 0.05
C ARG A 267 -18.74 0.51 0.28
N GLY A 268 -17.63 0.26 0.97
CA GLY A 268 -16.59 1.25 1.27
C GLY A 268 -15.36 1.12 0.38
N LEU A 269 -14.20 1.46 0.95
CA LEU A 269 -12.91 1.34 0.29
C LEU A 269 -12.58 -0.12 -0.02
N ARG A 270 -12.07 -0.39 -1.22
CA ARG A 270 -11.51 -1.70 -1.56
C ARG A 270 -10.17 -1.91 -0.87
N PRO A 271 -9.74 -3.16 -0.61
CA PRO A 271 -8.44 -3.43 0.02
C PRO A 271 -7.26 -2.81 -0.75
N GLU A 272 -7.30 -2.84 -2.07
CA GLU A 272 -6.27 -2.29 -2.94
C GLU A 272 -6.27 -0.75 -3.03
N GLN A 273 -7.32 -0.08 -2.56
CA GLN A 273 -7.38 1.37 -2.47
C GLN A 273 -6.70 1.90 -1.20
N VAL A 274 -6.50 1.06 -0.19
CA VAL A 274 -5.85 1.48 1.06
C VAL A 274 -4.40 1.03 1.03
N GLN A 275 -3.48 1.92 1.40
CA GLN A 275 -2.06 1.58 1.52
C GLN A 275 -1.44 2.25 2.75
N GLY A 276 -0.51 1.54 3.39
CA GLY A 276 0.24 2.05 4.53
C GLY A 276 1.65 2.49 4.12
N PHE A 277 2.03 3.68 4.54
CA PHE A 277 3.31 4.32 4.21
C PHE A 277 4.23 4.37 5.43
N GLY A 278 4.71 3.19 5.85
CA GLY A 278 5.60 3.04 7.02
C GLY A 278 6.91 2.30 6.71
N LEU A 279 6.90 1.36 5.76
CA LEU A 279 8.06 0.50 5.50
C LEU A 279 9.22 1.24 4.80
N GLY A 280 8.95 2.28 4.00
CA GLY A 280 9.96 3.02 3.25
C GLY A 280 11.13 3.53 4.09
N VAL A 281 10.86 4.16 5.23
CA VAL A 281 11.89 4.63 6.16
C VAL A 281 12.63 3.48 6.84
N MET A 282 11.99 2.33 7.05
CA MET A 282 12.66 1.16 7.63
C MET A 282 13.66 0.58 6.63
N ASN A 283 13.28 0.44 5.36
CA ASN A 283 14.18 0.05 4.30
C ASN A 283 15.36 1.05 4.14
N ALA A 284 15.08 2.35 4.19
CA ALA A 284 16.11 3.40 4.11
C ALA A 284 17.07 3.38 5.30
N ARG A 285 16.59 3.08 6.51
CA ARG A 285 17.42 2.90 7.72
C ARG A 285 18.32 1.68 7.62
N ALA A 286 17.80 0.54 7.14
CA ALA A 286 18.62 -0.64 6.88
C ALA A 286 19.74 -0.32 5.88
N ALA A 287 19.41 0.38 4.78
CA ALA A 287 20.42 0.84 3.81
C ALA A 287 21.44 1.82 4.43
N TYR A 288 21.01 2.71 5.34
CA TYR A 288 21.89 3.63 6.05
C TYR A 288 22.96 2.91 6.88
N PHE A 289 22.58 1.84 7.59
CA PHE A 289 23.49 1.01 8.37
C PHE A 289 24.38 0.15 7.46
N ALA A 290 23.81 -0.43 6.41
CA ALA A 290 24.56 -1.21 5.42
C ALA A 290 25.65 -0.42 4.68
N LYS A 291 25.47 0.88 4.49
CA LYS A 291 26.51 1.77 3.93
C LYS A 291 27.65 2.07 4.91
N ARG A 292 27.49 1.79 6.20
CA ARG A 292 28.44 2.15 7.27
C ARG A 292 29.17 0.96 7.85
N ASP A 293 28.54 -0.20 7.85
CA ASP A 293 29.12 -1.45 8.31
C ASP A 293 29.11 -2.47 7.18
N SER A 294 30.32 -2.85 6.74
CA SER A 294 30.52 -3.77 5.61
C SER A 294 29.91 -5.15 5.85
N ARG A 295 29.67 -5.56 7.10
CA ARG A 295 28.99 -6.82 7.42
C ARG A 295 27.58 -6.88 6.83
N PHE A 296 26.92 -5.73 6.68
CA PHE A 296 25.56 -5.62 6.15
C PHE A 296 25.52 -5.20 4.67
N ALA A 297 26.66 -5.10 3.98
CA ALA A 297 26.72 -4.54 2.62
C ALA A 297 25.85 -5.30 1.60
N SER A 298 25.62 -6.60 1.81
CA SER A 298 24.74 -7.44 1.00
C SER A 298 23.30 -6.91 0.94
N PHE A 299 22.85 -6.16 1.96
CA PHE A 299 21.53 -5.54 1.97
C PHE A 299 21.33 -4.57 0.80
N LEU A 300 22.38 -3.88 0.37
CA LEU A 300 22.29 -2.85 -0.67
C LEU A 300 21.95 -3.41 -2.06
N THR A 301 22.16 -4.72 -2.28
CA THR A 301 21.91 -5.36 -3.57
C THR A 301 20.84 -6.45 -3.47
N GLY A 302 20.93 -7.32 -2.45
CA GLY A 302 20.05 -8.47 -2.26
C GLY A 302 19.03 -8.31 -1.14
N GLY A 303 19.10 -7.25 -0.33
CA GLY A 303 18.32 -7.09 0.88
C GLY A 303 16.85 -6.78 0.63
N ARG A 304 15.99 -7.16 1.58
CA ARG A 304 14.54 -6.89 1.56
C ARG A 304 14.01 -6.61 2.95
N SER A 305 12.92 -5.86 3.01
CA SER A 305 12.22 -5.50 4.24
C SER A 305 10.78 -5.98 4.19
N PHE A 306 10.32 -6.64 5.25
CA PHE A 306 8.98 -7.22 5.37
C PHE A 306 8.37 -6.90 6.73
N GLY A 307 7.04 -6.91 6.81
CA GLY A 307 6.33 -6.77 8.07
C GLY A 307 5.89 -5.33 8.37
N PRO A 308 5.32 -5.09 9.55
CA PRO A 308 4.79 -3.79 9.94
C PRO A 308 5.87 -2.73 10.20
N HIS A 309 5.44 -1.47 10.31
CA HIS A 309 6.29 -0.39 10.79
C HIS A 309 6.59 -0.54 12.30
N GLY A 310 7.60 -1.35 12.65
CA GLY A 310 8.16 -1.51 14.01
C GLY A 310 8.14 -2.94 14.53
N THR A 311 7.42 -3.24 15.62
CA THR A 311 7.37 -4.59 16.20
C THR A 311 6.87 -5.59 15.17
N GLY A 312 7.66 -6.62 14.87
CA GLY A 312 7.39 -7.60 13.80
C GLY A 312 8.06 -7.27 12.46
N LEU A 313 8.72 -6.13 12.31
CA LEU A 313 9.57 -5.84 11.15
C LEU A 313 10.66 -6.90 11.03
N THR A 314 10.93 -7.35 9.82
CA THR A 314 12.09 -8.21 9.49
C THR A 314 12.84 -7.62 8.31
N ILE A 315 14.16 -7.48 8.48
CA ILE A 315 15.10 -7.07 7.44
C ILE A 315 15.96 -8.28 7.07
N ALA A 316 15.86 -8.74 5.82
CA ALA A 316 16.75 -9.75 5.27
C ALA A 316 18.00 -9.07 4.73
N ASN A 317 19.19 -9.48 5.20
CA ASN A 317 20.48 -9.02 4.67
C ASN A 317 20.61 -9.33 3.16
N SER A 318 20.11 -10.48 2.71
CA SER A 318 20.03 -10.88 1.31
C SER A 318 18.99 -11.98 1.16
N ILE A 319 18.27 -12.00 0.02
CA ILE A 319 17.39 -13.14 -0.31
C ILE A 319 18.22 -14.36 -0.77
N GLU A 320 19.27 -14.14 -1.56
CA GLU A 320 20.09 -15.22 -2.13
C GLU A 320 21.10 -15.79 -1.13
N HIS A 321 21.66 -14.93 -0.28
CA HIS A 321 22.68 -15.27 0.72
C HIS A 321 22.20 -14.89 2.12
N TYR A 322 21.02 -15.41 2.47
CA TYR A 322 20.37 -15.11 3.74
C TYR A 322 21.21 -15.59 4.92
N ASP A 323 21.45 -14.67 5.84
CA ASP A 323 22.10 -14.91 7.12
C ASP A 323 21.15 -14.41 8.22
N GLU A 324 20.69 -15.34 9.05
CA GLU A 324 19.70 -15.06 10.11
C GLU A 324 20.26 -14.07 11.14
N GLU A 325 21.48 -14.29 11.63
CA GLU A 325 22.06 -13.46 12.69
C GLU A 325 22.29 -12.02 12.20
N LEU A 326 22.86 -11.86 11.00
CA LEU A 326 23.04 -10.53 10.39
C LEU A 326 21.70 -9.85 10.10
N SER A 327 20.70 -10.60 9.67
CA SER A 327 19.35 -10.08 9.41
C SER A 327 18.68 -9.60 10.70
N GLN A 328 18.78 -10.34 11.79
CA GLN A 328 18.26 -9.95 13.10
C GLN A 328 19.00 -8.72 13.66
N GLU A 329 20.34 -8.68 13.56
CA GLU A 329 21.13 -7.53 13.99
C GLU A 329 20.74 -6.26 13.20
N LEU A 330 20.65 -6.35 11.88
CA LEU A 330 20.24 -5.23 11.03
C LEU A 330 18.79 -4.81 11.29
N THR A 331 17.90 -5.77 11.54
CA THR A 331 16.52 -5.50 11.97
C THR A 331 16.49 -4.70 13.26
N HIS A 332 17.25 -5.13 14.27
CA HIS A 332 17.33 -4.45 15.56
C HIS A 332 17.82 -3.00 15.42
N LEU A 333 18.91 -2.77 14.67
CA LEU A 333 19.43 -1.43 14.37
C LEU A 333 18.38 -0.55 13.69
N THR A 334 17.62 -1.14 12.76
CA THR A 334 16.59 -0.44 11.98
C THR A 334 15.40 -0.03 12.84
N VAL A 335 14.90 -0.93 13.70
CA VAL A 335 13.77 -0.67 14.61
C VAL A 335 14.13 0.39 15.65
N THR A 336 15.34 0.33 16.20
CA THR A 336 15.79 1.21 17.30
C THR A 336 16.37 2.54 16.82
N ALA A 337 16.51 2.77 15.51
CA ALA A 337 17.07 4.00 14.96
C ALA A 337 16.32 5.27 15.39
N ASN A 338 15.02 5.15 15.67
CA ASN A 338 14.21 6.27 16.18
C ASN A 338 14.59 6.67 17.62
N LEU A 339 15.08 5.73 18.44
CA LEU A 339 15.50 5.96 19.82
C LEU A 339 16.73 6.86 19.86
N LYS A 340 17.68 6.64 18.93
CA LYS A 340 18.87 7.50 18.79
C LYS A 340 18.53 8.97 18.59
N MET A 341 17.48 9.28 17.81
CA MET A 341 17.01 10.66 17.62
C MET A 341 16.40 11.24 18.89
N ARG A 342 15.67 10.41 19.66
CA ARG A 342 15.07 10.82 20.94
C ARG A 342 16.15 11.07 22.00
N GLU A 343 17.19 10.25 22.05
CA GLU A 343 18.34 10.39 22.96
C GLU A 343 19.05 11.73 22.77
N ILE A 344 19.15 12.22 21.54
CA ILE A 344 19.72 13.54 21.23
C ILE A 344 18.69 14.68 21.28
N GLY A 345 17.49 14.44 21.80
CA GLY A 345 16.47 15.46 22.06
C GLY A 345 15.54 15.81 20.90
N PHE A 346 15.56 15.05 19.80
CA PHE A 346 14.76 15.35 18.61
C PHE A 346 13.64 14.33 18.37
N LYS A 347 12.47 14.84 17.95
CA LYS A 347 11.37 14.00 17.44
C LYS A 347 11.74 13.45 16.06
N PRO A 348 11.71 12.12 15.84
CA PRO A 348 12.05 11.55 14.54
C PRO A 348 10.86 11.67 13.57
N TYR A 349 10.83 12.72 12.75
CA TYR A 349 9.77 12.92 11.74
C TYR A 349 10.28 13.15 10.31
N VAL A 350 11.48 13.71 10.13
CA VAL A 350 12.00 14.09 8.80
C VAL A 350 12.18 12.88 7.88
N ALA A 351 12.96 11.87 8.32
CA ALA A 351 13.17 10.67 7.51
C ALA A 351 11.86 9.88 7.26
N PRO A 352 10.95 9.68 8.24
CA PRO A 352 9.63 9.13 7.98
C PRO A 352 8.82 9.92 6.94
N ALA A 353 8.73 11.24 7.08
CA ALA A 353 7.95 12.10 6.19
C ALA A 353 8.46 12.08 4.74
N LEU A 354 9.78 12.03 4.55
CA LEU A 354 10.38 12.00 3.22
C LEU A 354 10.45 10.59 2.64
N SER A 355 11.00 9.61 3.38
CA SER A 355 11.24 8.26 2.85
C SER A 355 9.97 7.43 2.75
N SER A 356 9.11 7.45 3.77
CA SER A 356 7.84 6.72 3.73
C SER A 356 6.72 7.57 3.16
N GLY A 357 6.66 8.85 3.49
CA GLY A 357 5.63 9.76 2.97
C GLY A 357 5.88 10.11 1.51
N ALA A 358 6.66 11.17 1.28
CA ALA A 358 6.80 11.78 -0.04
C ALA A 358 7.35 10.81 -1.11
N LEU A 359 8.49 10.17 -0.87
CA LEU A 359 9.16 9.34 -1.88
C LEU A 359 8.35 8.09 -2.23
N SER A 360 7.87 7.32 -1.24
CA SER A 360 7.05 6.14 -1.53
C SER A 360 5.71 6.50 -2.17
N LEU A 361 5.06 7.61 -1.78
CA LEU A 361 3.85 8.09 -2.47
C LEU A 361 4.14 8.40 -3.93
N LEU A 362 5.19 9.18 -4.22
CA LEU A 362 5.55 9.52 -5.59
C LEU A 362 5.91 8.28 -6.43
N LEU A 363 6.61 7.31 -5.85
CA LEU A 363 6.88 6.03 -6.51
C LEU A 363 5.58 5.26 -6.79
N THR A 364 4.63 5.27 -5.85
CA THR A 364 3.28 4.69 -6.06
C THR A 364 2.58 5.35 -7.24
N LEU A 365 2.58 6.68 -7.33
CA LEU A 365 1.92 7.42 -8.42
C LEU A 365 2.61 7.23 -9.78
N ARG A 366 3.92 6.94 -9.78
CA ARG A 366 4.68 6.59 -10.99
C ARG A 366 4.56 5.12 -11.39
N GLY A 367 3.92 4.29 -10.56
CA GLY A 367 3.89 2.84 -10.75
C GLY A 367 5.25 2.16 -10.56
N GLU A 368 6.13 2.77 -9.77
CA GLU A 368 7.47 2.31 -9.48
C GLU A 368 7.53 1.47 -8.19
N TRP A 369 8.55 0.62 -8.12
CA TRP A 369 8.80 -0.22 -6.96
C TRP A 369 9.18 0.60 -5.73
N HIS A 370 8.49 0.35 -4.62
CA HIS A 370 8.79 0.96 -3.33
C HIS A 370 8.46 -0.02 -2.19
N CYS A 371 8.73 0.39 -0.95
CA CYS A 371 8.38 -0.37 0.25
C CYS A 371 7.20 0.30 0.96
N GLY A 372 6.09 -0.43 1.04
CA GLY A 372 4.83 0.04 1.63
C GLY A 372 3.95 -1.14 2.04
N SER A 373 2.92 -0.86 2.81
CA SER A 373 2.01 -1.87 3.35
C SER A 373 0.79 -2.01 2.46
N VAL A 374 0.53 -3.23 2.00
CA VAL A 374 -0.59 -3.58 1.13
C VAL A 374 -1.38 -4.73 1.75
N PHE A 375 -2.60 -4.93 1.28
CA PHE A 375 -3.47 -5.97 1.81
C PHE A 375 -3.01 -7.37 1.38
N LEU A 376 -2.59 -8.17 2.35
CA LEU A 376 -2.14 -9.56 2.19
C LEU A 376 -2.67 -10.36 3.38
N ASP A 377 -3.27 -11.52 3.12
CA ASP A 377 -3.67 -12.46 4.16
C ASP A 377 -4.52 -11.84 5.29
N GLY A 378 -5.51 -11.02 4.93
CA GLY A 378 -6.42 -10.36 5.89
C GLY A 378 -5.83 -9.18 6.67
N VAL A 379 -4.58 -8.79 6.41
CA VAL A 379 -3.90 -7.68 7.09
C VAL A 379 -3.26 -6.72 6.08
N TYR A 380 -2.89 -5.51 6.52
CA TYR A 380 -1.95 -4.68 5.79
C TYR A 380 -0.55 -4.97 6.31
N MET A 381 0.38 -5.30 5.41
CA MET A 381 1.75 -5.62 5.80
C MET A 381 2.75 -5.06 4.81
N GLY A 382 3.84 -4.50 5.34
CA GLY A 382 4.93 -3.95 4.53
C GLY A 382 5.60 -5.00 3.68
N VAL A 383 5.65 -4.77 2.37
CA VAL A 383 6.44 -5.52 1.39
C VAL A 383 6.95 -4.58 0.29
N LYS A 384 7.83 -5.07 -0.59
CA LYS A 384 8.15 -4.37 -1.83
C LYS A 384 6.99 -4.52 -2.82
N ASN A 385 6.43 -3.42 -3.27
CA ASN A 385 5.27 -3.39 -4.14
C ASN A 385 5.29 -2.20 -5.12
N ARG A 386 4.40 -2.20 -6.11
CA ARG A 386 4.10 -1.07 -6.99
C ARG A 386 2.63 -1.06 -7.38
N TYR A 387 2.11 0.11 -7.75
CA TYR A 387 0.73 0.27 -8.20
C TYR A 387 0.68 0.42 -9.72
N THR A 388 0.15 -0.59 -10.40
CA THR A 388 0.13 -0.64 -11.87
C THR A 388 -1.27 -0.43 -12.41
N PRO A 389 -1.43 -0.24 -13.73
CA PRO A 389 -2.77 -0.22 -14.31
C PRO A 389 -3.60 -1.51 -14.15
N ALA A 390 -2.93 -2.64 -13.93
CA ALA A 390 -3.57 -3.92 -13.62
C ALA A 390 -3.79 -4.12 -12.10
N GLY A 391 -3.53 -3.10 -11.27
CA GLY A 391 -3.65 -3.14 -9.81
C GLY A 391 -2.30 -3.27 -9.09
N ILE A 392 -2.37 -3.55 -7.77
CA ILE A 392 -1.17 -3.74 -6.93
C ILE A 392 -0.39 -4.96 -7.41
N GLU A 393 0.92 -4.78 -7.57
CA GLU A 393 1.88 -5.86 -7.76
C GLU A 393 2.84 -5.91 -6.58
N THR A 394 2.96 -7.08 -5.96
CA THR A 394 3.99 -7.36 -4.95
C THR A 394 5.17 -8.06 -5.61
N GLU A 395 6.38 -7.82 -5.11
CA GLU A 395 7.56 -8.54 -5.59
C GLU A 395 7.38 -10.04 -5.31
N LEU A 396 7.47 -10.84 -6.37
CA LEU A 396 7.50 -12.29 -6.27
C LEU A 396 8.96 -12.74 -6.28
N LEU A 397 9.41 -13.30 -5.16
CA LEU A 397 10.76 -13.81 -5.04
C LEU A 397 10.82 -15.27 -5.54
N PRO A 398 11.92 -15.70 -6.18
CA PRO A 398 12.05 -17.09 -6.64
C PRO A 398 11.90 -18.11 -5.52
N ARG A 399 12.47 -17.78 -4.35
CA ARG A 399 12.36 -18.55 -3.11
C ARG A 399 12.67 -17.65 -1.92
N ILE A 400 11.79 -17.65 -0.92
CA ILE A 400 12.06 -17.04 0.38
C ILE A 400 12.65 -18.13 1.30
N PRO A 401 13.80 -17.90 1.95
CA PRO A 401 14.33 -18.80 2.96
C PRO A 401 13.30 -19.13 4.05
N ASP A 402 13.23 -20.40 4.47
CA ASP A 402 12.19 -20.85 5.40
C ASP A 402 12.20 -20.12 6.75
N PRO A 403 13.37 -19.80 7.38
CA PRO A 403 13.40 -18.98 8.59
C PRO A 403 12.81 -17.58 8.37
N LEU A 404 13.21 -16.91 7.28
CA LEU A 404 12.68 -15.60 6.90
C LEU A 404 11.16 -15.65 6.68
N PHE A 405 10.66 -16.65 5.95
CA PHE A 405 9.22 -16.83 5.76
C PHE A 405 8.49 -17.10 7.08
N GLY A 406 9.14 -17.78 8.03
CA GLY A 406 8.66 -17.94 9.40
C GLY A 406 8.43 -16.60 10.11
N HIS A 407 9.39 -15.68 10.04
CA HIS A 407 9.27 -14.33 10.61
C HIS A 407 8.18 -13.50 9.95
N ILE A 408 8.09 -13.54 8.62
CA ILE A 408 7.04 -12.83 7.85
C ILE A 408 5.65 -13.29 8.28
N ARG A 409 5.45 -14.61 8.41
CA ARG A 409 4.20 -15.19 8.88
C ARG A 409 3.89 -14.84 10.34
N ALA A 410 4.88 -14.91 11.23
CA ALA A 410 4.69 -14.51 12.63
C ALA A 410 4.27 -13.03 12.74
N ALA A 411 4.84 -12.16 11.91
CA ALA A 411 4.44 -10.74 11.84
C ALA A 411 3.00 -10.57 11.33
N ALA A 412 2.59 -11.34 10.31
CA ALA A 412 1.22 -11.31 9.82
C ALA A 412 0.21 -11.84 10.86
N GLU A 413 0.51 -12.94 11.55
CA GLU A 413 -0.35 -13.45 12.64
C GLU A 413 -0.50 -12.43 13.76
N HIS A 414 0.58 -11.77 14.16
CA HIS A 414 0.50 -10.69 15.15
C HIS A 414 -0.38 -9.52 14.67
N LEU A 415 -0.30 -9.15 13.40
CA LEU A 415 -1.18 -8.12 12.82
C LEU A 415 -2.65 -8.56 12.74
N LYS A 416 -2.93 -9.87 12.62
CA LYS A 416 -4.31 -10.38 12.67
C LYS A 416 -4.92 -10.20 14.06
N GLU A 417 -4.11 -10.36 15.12
CA GLU A 417 -4.52 -10.11 16.51
C GLU A 417 -4.79 -8.61 16.77
N ILE A 418 -4.09 -7.72 16.07
CA ILE A 418 -4.29 -6.27 16.13
C ILE A 418 -5.37 -5.85 15.13
N LEU A 419 -6.64 -6.14 15.48
CA LEU A 419 -7.92 -5.54 15.03
C LEU A 419 -9.03 -6.57 15.00
#